data_AF-A0A4V2XJ48-F1
#
_entry.id   AF-A0A4V2XJ48-F1
#
_cell.length_a   1.000
_cell.length_b   1.000
_cell.length_c   1.000
_cell.angle_alpha   90.00
_cell.angle_beta   90.00
_cell.angle_gamma   90.00
#
_symmetry.space_group_name_H-M   'P 1'
#
loop_
_entity.id
_entity.type
_entity.pdbx_description
1 polymer ?
#
loop_
_entity_poly.entity_id
_entity_poly.type
_entity_poly.pdbx_seq_one_letter_code
_entity_poly.pdbx_strand_id
1 'polypeptide(L)'
;CGGWGSRYAARRRSLCRTGRIPLPYLTQLAKVARRTGYPVTEVSGWKSRGHGPQPYVRGIVCHHTAGASGGGDYPSLGVVRDGRPGLDGPLSQFGLGRSGRIYVIAAGRCWHNAPSTSANHTNSNSLGIEAENDGRQPWPDVQLDAYKRLCAELCREFGLPVSRVKGHKEVNTQKPDPHSVNMKGFRDDVARLIEGDDMPLTDKDVQKVALAVWNLSLDAPPGSSKDLMQAKNVLRETYGRAAETKALVRSLLEQDPADVDEDAVAAAVLAKLTPERIAAAIPRDIGEQVAEALAARLAAGNEA
;
A
#
# COMPACT_ATOMS: atom_id res chain seq x y z
N CYS A 1 0.25 -37.10 0.81
CA CYS A 1 1.50 -36.31 0.70
C CYS A 1 1.99 -36.35 -0.74
N GLY A 2 1.54 -35.40 -1.57
CA GLY A 2 1.79 -35.37 -3.01
C GLY A 2 3.16 -34.76 -3.34
N GLY A 3 3.94 -35.49 -4.13
CA GLY A 3 5.27 -35.10 -4.56
C GLY A 3 5.27 -34.12 -5.73
N TRP A 4 6.13 -33.10 -5.63
CA TRP A 4 6.63 -32.31 -6.75
C TRP A 4 8.14 -32.11 -6.54
N GLY A 5 8.89 -33.18 -6.80
CA GLY A 5 10.34 -33.19 -6.75
C GLY A 5 10.94 -33.52 -8.11
N SER A 6 11.68 -32.57 -8.66
CA SER A 6 12.80 -32.80 -9.59
C SER A 6 12.49 -33.29 -11.02
N ARG A 7 12.05 -32.36 -11.89
CA ARG A 7 12.29 -32.49 -13.35
C ARG A 7 13.55 -31.74 -13.83
N TYR A 8 14.30 -31.10 -12.93
CA TYR A 8 15.47 -30.28 -13.29
C TYR A 8 16.82 -30.98 -13.10
N ALA A 9 16.92 -32.07 -12.32
CA ALA A 9 18.20 -32.71 -12.02
C ALA A 9 18.71 -33.69 -13.12
N ALA A 10 17.86 -34.12 -14.06
CA ALA A 10 18.19 -35.24 -14.95
C ALA A 10 18.90 -34.87 -16.27
N ARG A 11 19.04 -33.58 -16.62
CA ARG A 11 19.62 -33.16 -17.92
C ARG A 11 21.12 -32.85 -17.93
N ARG A 12 21.87 -33.17 -16.86
CA ARG A 12 23.30 -32.83 -16.75
C ARG A 12 24.24 -34.02 -16.55
N ARG A 13 24.01 -35.13 -17.25
CA ARG A 13 25.02 -36.17 -17.43
C ARG A 13 25.01 -36.69 -18.87
N SER A 14 25.74 -35.99 -19.72
CA SER A 14 26.40 -36.48 -20.92
C SER A 14 26.61 -35.28 -21.83
N LEU A 15 27.86 -34.82 -21.93
CA LEU A 15 28.47 -34.10 -23.06
C LEU A 15 29.76 -33.44 -22.56
N CYS A 16 30.78 -34.27 -22.36
CA CYS A 16 32.16 -33.82 -22.36
C CYS A 16 32.72 -34.12 -23.76
N ARG A 17 32.73 -33.12 -24.65
CA ARG A 17 33.55 -33.10 -25.86
C ARG A 17 33.71 -31.65 -26.33
N THR A 18 34.94 -31.16 -26.22
CA THR A 18 35.54 -30.02 -26.94
C THR A 18 34.63 -29.24 -27.90
N GLY A 19 33.83 -28.33 -27.33
CA GLY A 19 33.04 -27.35 -28.05
C GLY A 19 32.64 -26.27 -27.07
N ARG A 20 33.12 -25.03 -27.26
CA ARG A 20 32.82 -23.90 -26.38
C ARG A 20 31.32 -23.59 -26.52
N ILE A 21 30.48 -24.09 -25.60
CA ILE A 21 29.06 -23.70 -25.56
C ILE A 21 29.06 -22.17 -25.39
N PRO A 22 28.48 -21.39 -26.33
CA PRO A 22 28.39 -19.95 -26.16
C PRO A 22 27.69 -19.65 -24.84
N LEU A 23 28.37 -18.95 -23.93
CA LEU A 23 27.76 -18.54 -22.67
C LEU A 23 26.58 -17.62 -23.00
N PRO A 24 25.40 -17.80 -22.39
CA PRO A 24 24.19 -17.14 -22.86
C PRO A 24 24.17 -15.66 -22.48
N TYR A 25 23.68 -14.84 -23.41
CA TYR A 25 23.06 -13.55 -23.06
C TYR A 25 21.68 -13.82 -22.48
N LEU A 26 21.30 -13.08 -21.44
CA LEU A 26 20.05 -13.24 -20.71
C LEU A 26 18.88 -12.58 -21.47
N THR A 27 18.55 -13.12 -22.63
CA THR A 27 17.51 -12.55 -23.52
C THR A 27 16.07 -12.73 -22.99
N GLN A 28 15.90 -13.38 -21.84
CA GLN A 28 14.63 -13.49 -21.13
C GLN A 28 14.30 -12.29 -20.23
N LEU A 29 15.25 -11.39 -19.96
CA LEU A 29 15.08 -10.32 -18.96
C LEU A 29 13.87 -9.41 -19.21
N ALA A 30 13.52 -9.13 -20.47
CA ALA A 30 12.32 -8.34 -20.78
C ALA A 30 11.01 -9.07 -20.48
N LYS A 31 10.98 -10.41 -20.54
CA LYS A 31 9.82 -11.19 -20.09
C LYS A 31 9.70 -11.13 -18.57
N VAL A 32 10.82 -11.27 -17.87
CA VAL A 32 10.90 -11.16 -16.40
C VAL A 32 10.39 -9.80 -15.93
N ALA A 33 10.88 -8.70 -16.53
CA ALA A 33 10.44 -7.35 -16.20
C ALA A 33 8.93 -7.16 -16.38
N ARG A 34 8.32 -7.75 -17.42
CA ARG A 34 6.88 -7.65 -17.66
C ARG A 34 6.03 -8.35 -16.60
N ARG A 35 6.56 -9.38 -15.92
CA ARG A 35 5.84 -10.06 -14.83
C ARG A 35 5.57 -9.16 -13.63
N THR A 36 6.26 -8.02 -13.53
CA THR A 36 6.05 -7.02 -12.47
C THR A 36 4.70 -6.28 -12.58
N GLY A 37 4.06 -6.29 -13.76
CA GLY A 37 2.89 -5.46 -14.05
C GLY A 37 3.22 -4.00 -14.43
N TYR A 38 4.49 -3.58 -14.32
CA TYR A 38 4.92 -2.22 -14.66
C TYR A 38 5.22 -2.06 -16.16
N PRO A 39 5.15 -0.82 -16.71
CA PRO A 39 5.55 -0.56 -18.07
C PRO A 39 7.01 -0.92 -18.33
N VAL A 40 7.27 -1.65 -19.41
CA VAL A 40 8.62 -2.09 -19.80
C VAL A 40 9.02 -1.47 -21.14
N THR A 41 10.21 -0.90 -21.19
CA THR A 41 10.85 -0.40 -22.41
C THR A 41 12.05 -1.28 -22.74
N GLU A 42 12.00 -1.99 -23.87
CA GLU A 42 13.17 -2.67 -24.42
C GLU A 42 14.05 -1.66 -25.15
N VAL A 43 15.26 -1.40 -24.62
CA VAL A 43 16.19 -0.46 -25.26
C VAL A 43 16.77 -1.13 -26.51
N SER A 44 16.72 -0.44 -27.65
CA SER A 44 17.22 -0.98 -28.93
C SER A 44 18.57 -1.67 -28.75
N GLY A 45 18.76 -2.88 -29.29
CA GLY A 45 20.00 -3.66 -29.18
C GLY A 45 20.27 -4.36 -27.83
N TRP A 46 19.36 -4.32 -26.84
CA TRP A 46 19.63 -4.86 -25.49
C TRP A 46 20.00 -6.35 -25.47
N LYS A 47 19.44 -7.16 -26.37
CA LYS A 47 19.64 -8.63 -26.40
C LYS A 47 21.09 -9.05 -26.67
N SER A 48 21.88 -8.19 -27.32
CA SER A 48 23.30 -8.40 -27.61
C SER A 48 24.22 -7.45 -26.85
N ARG A 49 23.67 -6.47 -26.12
CA ARG A 49 24.47 -5.48 -25.38
C ARG A 49 25.05 -6.08 -24.11
N GLY A 50 26.33 -5.79 -23.86
CA GLY A 50 27.09 -6.19 -22.68
C GLY A 50 28.58 -6.33 -22.99
N HIS A 51 29.40 -6.32 -21.95
CA HIS A 51 30.86 -6.57 -21.99
C HIS A 51 31.18 -8.06 -22.12
N GLY A 52 30.41 -8.74 -22.97
CA GLY A 52 30.37 -10.20 -23.11
C GLY A 52 29.19 -10.85 -22.37
N PRO A 53 29.10 -12.20 -22.43
CA PRO A 53 28.02 -12.95 -21.82
C PRO A 53 27.94 -12.83 -20.29
N GLN A 54 26.73 -13.08 -19.77
CA GLN A 54 26.45 -13.16 -18.33
C GLN A 54 26.21 -14.64 -17.96
N PRO A 55 27.27 -15.42 -17.66
CA PRO A 55 27.14 -16.86 -17.49
C PRO A 55 26.39 -17.28 -16.22
N TYR A 56 26.41 -16.42 -15.19
CA TYR A 56 25.81 -16.70 -13.90
C TYR A 56 25.06 -15.46 -13.40
N VAL A 57 23.97 -15.74 -12.68
CA VAL A 57 23.28 -14.75 -11.84
C VAL A 57 23.24 -15.34 -10.43
N ARG A 58 24.00 -14.74 -9.51
CA ARG A 58 24.16 -15.11 -8.10
C ARG A 58 23.70 -14.01 -7.15
N GLY A 59 23.40 -12.83 -7.67
CA GLY A 59 22.97 -11.68 -6.90
C GLY A 59 22.35 -10.59 -7.76
N ILE A 60 21.68 -9.67 -7.08
CA ILE A 60 21.08 -8.46 -7.65
C ILE A 60 21.66 -7.29 -6.86
N VAL A 61 22.16 -6.28 -7.56
CA VAL A 61 22.70 -5.06 -6.96
C VAL A 61 21.80 -3.90 -7.31
N CYS A 62 21.19 -3.33 -6.27
CA CYS A 62 20.36 -2.15 -6.36
C CYS A 62 21.24 -0.89 -6.28
N HIS A 63 21.13 -0.01 -7.27
CA HIS A 63 21.83 1.28 -7.35
C HIS A 63 20.84 2.44 -7.37
N HIS A 64 21.39 3.65 -7.28
CA HIS A 64 20.78 4.83 -7.87
C HIS A 64 21.74 5.54 -8.83
N THR A 65 21.19 6.23 -9.83
CA THR A 65 21.96 6.80 -10.94
C THR A 65 22.89 7.95 -10.55
N ALA A 66 22.59 8.66 -9.46
CA ALA A 66 23.17 9.96 -9.11
C ALA A 66 23.03 10.98 -10.26
N GLY A 67 21.99 10.81 -11.07
CA GLY A 67 21.68 11.62 -12.25
C GLY A 67 21.04 12.96 -11.91
N ALA A 68 20.70 13.74 -12.93
CA ALA A 68 20.03 15.01 -12.74
C ALA A 68 18.65 14.83 -12.07
N SER A 69 18.27 15.74 -11.17
CA SER A 69 16.97 15.73 -10.49
C SER A 69 15.79 16.03 -11.45
N GLY A 70 16.04 16.73 -12.56
CA GLY A 70 15.09 17.00 -13.64
C GLY A 70 15.26 16.08 -14.86
N GLY A 71 14.70 16.47 -16.01
CA GLY A 71 14.96 15.82 -17.31
C GLY A 71 14.05 14.64 -17.67
N GLY A 72 12.93 14.46 -16.98
CA GLY A 72 11.91 13.45 -17.30
C GLY A 72 12.04 12.16 -16.48
N ASP A 73 11.50 11.06 -17.03
CA ASP A 73 11.34 9.81 -16.29
C ASP A 73 12.66 9.07 -16.03
N TYR A 74 13.53 8.98 -17.03
CA TYR A 74 14.82 8.29 -16.94
C TYR A 74 15.92 9.00 -17.76
N PRO A 75 16.30 10.25 -17.42
CA PRO A 75 17.34 11.01 -18.12
C PRO A 75 18.69 10.31 -18.14
N SER A 76 18.96 9.42 -17.18
CA SER A 76 20.23 8.69 -17.09
C SER A 76 20.37 7.58 -18.14
N LEU A 77 19.35 7.31 -18.96
CA LEU A 77 19.35 6.21 -19.93
C LEU A 77 20.58 6.21 -20.85
N GLY A 78 20.97 7.37 -21.38
CA GLY A 78 22.13 7.47 -22.26
C GLY A 78 23.42 7.04 -21.55
N VAL A 79 23.63 7.56 -20.34
CA VAL A 79 24.81 7.23 -19.52
C VAL A 79 24.83 5.77 -19.11
N VAL A 80 23.68 5.20 -18.72
CA VAL A 80 23.62 3.80 -18.30
C VAL A 80 23.78 2.84 -19.48
N ARG A 81 23.29 3.23 -20.67
CA ARG A 81 23.39 2.42 -21.90
C ARG A 81 24.80 2.47 -22.50
N ASP A 82 25.35 3.67 -22.66
CA ASP A 82 26.55 3.91 -23.46
C ASP A 82 27.80 4.17 -22.61
N GLY A 83 27.62 4.48 -21.32
CA GLY A 83 28.69 4.82 -20.41
C GLY A 83 28.92 6.33 -20.33
N ARG A 84 30.08 6.69 -19.82
CA ARG A 84 30.57 8.05 -19.67
C ARG A 84 32.09 8.08 -19.89
N PRO A 85 32.72 9.25 -20.05
CA PRO A 85 34.18 9.32 -20.15
C PRO A 85 34.87 8.54 -19.02
N GLY A 86 35.74 7.60 -19.38
CA GLY A 86 36.46 6.74 -18.45
C GLY A 86 35.71 5.48 -17.96
N LEU A 87 34.47 5.24 -18.41
CA LEU A 87 33.74 4.01 -18.11
C LEU A 87 32.69 3.69 -19.20
N ASP A 88 33.01 2.75 -20.08
CA ASP A 88 32.13 2.31 -21.16
C ASP A 88 30.87 1.61 -20.65
N GLY A 89 29.76 1.85 -21.34
CA GLY A 89 28.51 1.15 -21.10
C GLY A 89 28.51 -0.29 -21.65
N PRO A 90 27.52 -1.11 -21.26
CA PRO A 90 26.43 -0.76 -20.35
C PRO A 90 26.86 -0.78 -18.88
N LEU A 91 26.29 0.14 -18.10
CA LEU A 91 26.52 0.26 -16.66
C LEU A 91 25.51 -0.54 -15.83
N SER A 92 24.44 -1.07 -16.42
CA SER A 92 23.52 -1.99 -15.75
C SER A 92 22.67 -2.76 -16.76
N GLN A 93 22.04 -3.85 -16.32
CA GLN A 93 21.10 -4.60 -17.15
C GLN A 93 19.73 -3.93 -17.19
N PHE A 94 19.33 -3.28 -16.09
CA PHE A 94 18.08 -2.56 -15.99
C PHE A 94 18.27 -1.10 -15.57
N GLY A 95 17.43 -0.24 -16.14
CA GLY A 95 17.13 1.07 -15.62
C GLY A 95 15.74 1.12 -15.01
N LEU A 96 15.52 1.98 -14.02
CA LEU A 96 14.21 2.16 -13.39
C LEU A 96 13.86 3.65 -13.29
N GLY A 97 12.90 4.09 -14.09
CA GLY A 97 12.44 5.48 -14.14
C GLY A 97 11.63 5.89 -12.91
N ARG A 98 11.49 7.20 -12.71
CA ARG A 98 10.73 7.79 -11.58
C ARG A 98 9.26 7.36 -11.54
N SER A 99 8.67 7.04 -12.68
CA SER A 99 7.29 6.56 -12.83
C SER A 99 7.11 5.06 -12.54
N GLY A 100 8.19 4.33 -12.21
CA GLY A 100 8.19 2.88 -12.09
C GLY A 100 8.38 2.12 -13.41
N ARG A 101 8.58 2.83 -14.54
CA ARG A 101 8.91 2.21 -15.83
C ARG A 101 10.27 1.51 -15.77
N ILE A 102 10.32 0.27 -16.25
CA ILE A 102 11.53 -0.55 -16.29
C ILE A 102 12.14 -0.51 -17.70
N TYR A 103 13.40 -0.12 -17.80
CA TYR A 103 14.17 -0.11 -19.04
C TYR A 103 15.08 -1.33 -19.08
N VAL A 104 14.94 -2.18 -20.09
CA VAL A 104 15.82 -3.35 -20.28
C VAL A 104 16.96 -2.93 -21.20
N ILE A 105 18.15 -2.78 -20.63
CA ILE A 105 19.29 -2.12 -21.27
C ILE A 105 20.27 -3.12 -21.86
N ALA A 106 20.55 -4.22 -21.16
CA ALA A 106 21.55 -5.19 -21.57
C ALA A 106 21.20 -6.60 -21.11
N ALA A 107 21.49 -7.59 -21.96
CA ALA A 107 21.36 -9.01 -21.64
C ALA A 107 22.71 -9.64 -21.22
N GLY A 108 23.82 -8.95 -21.47
CA GLY A 108 25.16 -9.39 -21.09
C GLY A 108 25.67 -8.79 -19.79
N ARG A 109 26.98 -8.89 -19.60
CA ARG A 109 27.71 -8.31 -18.47
C ARG A 109 27.70 -6.79 -18.51
N CYS A 110 27.50 -6.16 -17.36
CA CYS A 110 27.56 -4.70 -17.21
C CYS A 110 28.64 -4.29 -16.21
N TRP A 111 29.16 -3.07 -16.32
CA TRP A 111 30.15 -2.52 -15.39
C TRP A 111 29.48 -1.73 -14.27
N HIS A 112 28.87 -2.46 -13.32
CA HIS A 112 28.00 -1.87 -12.30
C HIS A 112 28.52 -2.01 -10.86
N ASN A 113 29.34 -3.02 -10.57
CA ASN A 113 29.86 -3.30 -9.24
C ASN A 113 31.29 -3.90 -9.30
N ALA A 114 32.27 -3.00 -9.37
CA ALA A 114 33.68 -3.29 -9.18
C ALA A 114 34.37 -2.11 -8.46
N PRO A 115 35.18 -2.35 -7.41
CA PRO A 115 35.36 -3.62 -6.71
C PRO A 115 34.10 -4.06 -5.96
N SER A 116 34.03 -5.32 -5.52
CA SER A 116 32.98 -5.81 -4.63
C SER A 116 33.55 -6.58 -3.45
N THR A 117 32.96 -6.39 -2.28
CA THR A 117 33.24 -7.15 -1.05
C THR A 117 32.53 -8.50 -1.01
N SER A 118 31.74 -8.84 -2.04
CA SER A 118 31.00 -10.10 -2.13
C SER A 118 31.28 -10.81 -3.45
N ALA A 119 31.80 -12.04 -3.38
CA ALA A 119 32.04 -12.88 -4.57
C ALA A 119 30.76 -13.21 -5.38
N ASN A 120 29.59 -12.98 -4.77
CA ASN A 120 28.28 -13.20 -5.37
C ASN A 120 27.72 -11.99 -6.11
N HIS A 121 28.32 -10.81 -5.93
CA HIS A 121 27.79 -9.55 -6.44
C HIS A 121 28.79 -8.83 -7.36
N THR A 122 29.64 -9.55 -8.08
CA THR A 122 30.56 -8.94 -9.05
C THR A 122 29.86 -8.68 -10.39
N ASN A 123 30.41 -7.79 -11.22
CA ASN A 123 29.95 -7.59 -12.61
C ASN A 123 29.64 -8.90 -13.37
N SER A 124 30.43 -9.96 -13.15
CA SER A 124 30.29 -11.23 -13.88
C SER A 124 29.29 -12.21 -13.28
N ASN A 125 28.78 -11.93 -12.07
CA ASN A 125 27.94 -12.85 -11.30
C ASN A 125 26.66 -12.18 -10.76
N SER A 126 26.40 -10.91 -11.00
CA SER A 126 25.16 -10.25 -10.59
C SER A 126 24.54 -9.41 -11.71
N LEU A 127 23.28 -9.04 -11.48
CA LEU A 127 22.55 -8.06 -12.28
C LEU A 127 22.51 -6.73 -11.54
N GLY A 128 22.75 -5.64 -12.24
CA GLY A 128 22.58 -4.27 -11.76
C GLY A 128 21.24 -3.68 -12.18
N ILE A 129 20.63 -2.93 -11.26
CA ILE A 129 19.46 -2.10 -11.51
C ILE A 129 19.82 -0.66 -11.14
N GLU A 130 19.78 0.25 -12.12
CA GLU A 130 20.08 1.67 -11.95
C GLU A 130 18.78 2.47 -11.87
N ALA A 131 18.33 2.77 -10.65
CA ALA A 131 17.09 3.52 -10.45
C ALA A 131 17.35 5.04 -10.43
N GLU A 132 16.52 5.79 -11.14
CA GLU A 132 16.70 7.24 -11.27
C GLU A 132 16.55 7.93 -9.92
N ASN A 133 17.66 8.45 -9.41
CA ASN A 133 17.69 9.30 -8.23
C ASN A 133 18.97 10.13 -8.26
N ASP A 134 18.90 11.39 -7.85
CA ASP A 134 20.07 12.26 -7.71
C ASP A 134 20.91 11.95 -6.45
N GLY A 135 20.46 10.97 -5.65
CA GLY A 135 21.08 10.54 -4.41
C GLY A 135 20.66 11.35 -3.19
N ARG A 136 19.66 12.24 -3.33
CA ARG A 136 19.20 13.14 -2.27
C ARG A 136 17.69 13.26 -2.22
N GLN A 137 17.03 13.25 -3.37
CA GLN A 137 15.59 13.41 -3.51
C GLN A 137 14.83 12.22 -2.90
N PRO A 138 13.60 12.45 -2.39
CA PRO A 138 12.71 11.38 -1.98
C PRO A 138 12.47 10.38 -3.12
N TRP A 139 12.32 9.12 -2.77
CA TRP A 139 11.96 8.07 -3.71
C TRP A 139 10.43 8.08 -3.94
N PRO A 140 9.94 8.20 -5.17
CA PRO A 140 8.52 7.99 -5.45
C PRO A 140 8.08 6.58 -5.06
N ASP A 141 6.93 6.45 -4.39
CA ASP A 141 6.41 5.15 -3.94
C ASP A 141 6.23 4.17 -5.11
N VAL A 142 5.74 4.68 -6.25
CA VAL A 142 5.58 3.91 -7.49
C VAL A 142 6.90 3.36 -8.03
N GLN A 143 8.00 4.11 -7.85
CA GLN A 143 9.34 3.66 -8.23
C GLN A 143 9.83 2.57 -7.27
N LEU A 144 9.64 2.74 -5.96
CA LEU A 144 10.04 1.74 -4.97
C LEU A 144 9.27 0.43 -5.12
N ASP A 145 7.97 0.47 -5.40
CA ASP A 145 7.18 -0.74 -5.63
C ASP A 145 7.65 -1.49 -6.89
N ALA A 146 7.85 -0.77 -8.00
CA ALA A 146 8.42 -1.34 -9.22
C ALA A 146 9.81 -1.97 -8.98
N TYR A 147 10.65 -1.32 -8.17
CA TYR A 147 11.97 -1.82 -7.80
C TYR A 147 11.88 -3.16 -7.06
N LYS A 148 11.03 -3.21 -6.03
CA LYS A 148 10.84 -4.42 -5.21
C LYS A 148 10.27 -5.56 -6.04
N ARG A 149 9.26 -5.29 -6.88
CA ARG A 149 8.67 -6.29 -7.78
C ARG A 149 9.66 -6.80 -8.81
N LEU A 150 10.49 -5.93 -9.40
CA LEU A 150 11.55 -6.38 -10.31
C LEU A 150 12.54 -7.30 -9.60
N CYS A 151 12.98 -6.94 -8.40
CA CYS A 151 13.84 -7.80 -7.58
C CYS A 151 13.19 -9.16 -7.26
N ALA A 152 11.89 -9.17 -6.91
CA ALA A 152 11.14 -10.39 -6.65
C ALA A 152 11.09 -11.30 -7.89
N GLU A 153 10.78 -10.73 -9.05
CA GLU A 153 10.72 -11.46 -10.33
C GLU A 153 12.07 -12.00 -10.79
N LEU A 154 13.16 -11.29 -10.52
CA LEU A 154 14.52 -11.76 -10.76
C LEU A 154 14.92 -12.87 -9.79
N CYS A 155 14.55 -12.75 -8.51
CA CYS A 155 14.73 -13.82 -7.54
C CYS A 155 14.02 -15.10 -7.96
N ARG A 156 12.76 -15.01 -8.42
CA ARG A 156 12.00 -16.14 -8.97
C ARG A 156 12.67 -16.74 -10.20
N GLU A 157 13.09 -15.90 -11.15
CA GLU A 157 13.69 -16.36 -12.42
C GLU A 157 14.98 -17.14 -12.19
N PHE A 158 15.84 -16.65 -11.29
CA PHE A 158 17.18 -17.17 -11.10
C PHE A 158 17.33 -18.05 -9.85
N GLY A 159 16.23 -18.33 -9.13
CA GLY A 159 16.23 -19.13 -7.91
C GLY A 159 17.07 -18.53 -6.79
N LEU A 160 17.07 -17.20 -6.67
CA LEU A 160 17.88 -16.49 -5.67
C LEU A 160 17.10 -16.32 -4.36
N PRO A 161 17.70 -16.59 -3.19
CA PRO A 161 17.10 -16.16 -1.95
C PRO A 161 17.17 -14.63 -1.83
N VAL A 162 16.20 -14.02 -1.15
CA VAL A 162 16.11 -12.55 -0.96
C VAL A 162 17.35 -11.92 -0.33
N SER A 163 18.14 -12.70 0.42
CA SER A 163 19.43 -12.26 0.95
C SER A 163 20.46 -11.88 -0.14
N ARG A 164 20.22 -12.26 -1.40
CA ARG A 164 21.01 -11.90 -2.58
C ARG A 164 20.56 -10.60 -3.27
N VAL A 165 19.57 -9.92 -2.72
CA VAL A 165 19.20 -8.55 -3.12
C VAL A 165 19.96 -7.58 -2.22
N LYS A 166 20.96 -6.91 -2.77
CA LYS A 166 21.86 -6.02 -2.03
C LYS A 166 21.86 -4.62 -2.61
N GLY A 167 21.87 -3.62 -1.74
CA GLY A 167 22.26 -2.27 -2.17
C GLY A 167 23.75 -2.24 -2.48
N HIS A 168 24.19 -1.39 -3.41
CA HIS A 168 25.61 -1.26 -3.74
C HIS A 168 26.47 -1.00 -2.50
N LYS A 169 25.99 -0.18 -1.56
CA LYS A 169 26.57 0.10 -0.25
C LYS A 169 26.79 -1.10 0.66
N GLU A 170 26.05 -2.19 0.44
CA GLU A 170 26.22 -3.43 1.22
C GLU A 170 27.30 -4.35 0.62
N VAL A 171 27.75 -4.08 -0.61
CA VAL A 171 28.69 -4.92 -1.36
C VAL A 171 29.88 -4.15 -1.94
N ASN A 172 29.98 -2.85 -1.62
CA ASN A 172 31.11 -1.96 -1.92
C ASN A 172 31.15 -0.85 -0.85
N THR A 173 32.20 -0.83 -0.01
CA THR A 173 32.31 0.09 1.13
C THR A 173 32.54 1.55 0.75
N GLN A 174 32.87 1.83 -0.51
CA GLN A 174 33.12 3.17 -1.02
C GLN A 174 31.89 3.81 -1.67
N LYS A 175 30.74 3.13 -1.62
CA LYS A 175 29.54 3.48 -2.37
C LYS A 175 28.37 3.71 -1.43
N PRO A 176 27.69 4.87 -1.47
CA PRO A 176 26.58 5.16 -0.56
C PRO A 176 25.22 4.69 -1.10
N ASP A 177 25.15 4.25 -2.35
CA ASP A 177 23.90 3.94 -3.04
C ASP A 177 23.32 2.55 -2.71
N PRO A 178 21.99 2.36 -2.75
CA PRO A 178 20.95 3.37 -2.95
C PRO A 178 20.79 4.24 -1.69
N HIS A 179 20.76 5.56 -1.88
CA HIS A 179 20.60 6.53 -0.80
C HIS A 179 19.28 6.30 -0.07
N SER A 180 19.26 6.48 1.26
CA SER A 180 18.10 6.43 2.17
C SER A 180 17.22 5.16 2.16
N VAL A 181 17.46 4.19 1.26
CA VAL A 181 16.74 2.92 1.25
C VAL A 181 17.25 2.02 2.38
N ASN A 182 16.36 1.64 3.30
CA ASN A 182 16.60 0.59 4.29
C ASN A 182 16.55 -0.78 3.59
N MET A 183 17.73 -1.33 3.27
CA MET A 183 17.82 -2.59 2.53
C MET A 183 17.29 -3.80 3.29
N LYS A 184 17.20 -3.76 4.64
CA LYS A 184 16.53 -4.84 5.39
C LYS A 184 15.03 -4.83 5.10
N GLY A 185 14.37 -3.70 5.33
CA GLY A 185 12.94 -3.56 5.06
C GLY A 185 12.61 -3.80 3.58
N PHE A 186 13.48 -3.33 2.68
CA PHE A 186 13.36 -3.60 1.24
C PHE A 186 13.36 -5.11 0.94
N ARG A 187 14.27 -5.88 1.54
CA ARG A 187 14.29 -7.35 1.36
C ARG A 187 13.09 -8.03 2.00
N ASP A 188 12.60 -7.53 3.14
CA ASP A 188 11.39 -8.05 3.79
C ASP A 188 10.17 -7.87 2.87
N ASP A 189 10.05 -6.73 2.17
CA ASP A 189 9.01 -6.50 1.15
C ASP A 189 9.18 -7.44 -0.06
N VAL A 190 10.40 -7.61 -0.56
CA VAL A 190 10.67 -8.53 -1.68
C VAL A 190 10.30 -9.97 -1.31
N ALA A 191 10.55 -10.38 -0.06
CA ALA A 191 10.19 -11.72 0.42
C ALA A 191 8.67 -11.93 0.38
N ARG A 192 7.88 -10.99 0.91
CA ARG A 192 6.41 -11.01 0.83
C ARG A 192 5.93 -11.11 -0.62
N LEU A 193 6.50 -10.29 -1.50
CA LEU A 193 6.17 -10.32 -2.92
C LEU A 193 6.46 -11.68 -3.56
N ILE A 194 7.53 -12.38 -3.16
CA ILE A 194 7.89 -13.71 -3.68
C ILE A 194 6.92 -14.79 -3.19
N GLU A 195 6.55 -14.74 -1.91
CA GLU A 195 5.65 -15.69 -1.26
C GLU A 195 4.23 -15.64 -1.85
N GLY A 196 3.91 -14.59 -2.60
CA GLY A 196 2.59 -14.43 -3.19
C GLY A 196 1.58 -13.83 -2.21
N ASP A 197 2.08 -13.16 -1.16
CA ASP A 197 1.31 -12.13 -0.48
C ASP A 197 1.13 -10.97 -1.48
N ASP A 198 0.21 -11.17 -2.42
CA ASP A 198 -0.73 -10.11 -2.77
C ASP A 198 -1.39 -9.73 -1.46
N MET A 199 -0.73 -8.87 -0.67
CA MET A 199 -1.44 -8.20 0.41
C MET A 199 -2.56 -7.46 -0.32
N PRO A 200 -3.83 -7.88 -0.14
CA PRO A 200 -4.93 -7.07 -0.57
C PRO A 200 -4.71 -5.70 0.05
N LEU A 201 -5.14 -4.63 -0.63
CA LEU A 201 -5.30 -3.35 0.06
C LEU A 201 -5.92 -3.66 1.42
N THR A 202 -5.22 -3.30 2.51
CA THR A 202 -5.79 -3.56 3.83
C THR A 202 -7.15 -2.89 3.88
N ASP A 203 -8.09 -3.36 4.70
CA ASP A 203 -9.39 -2.67 4.82
C ASP A 203 -9.21 -1.17 5.10
N LYS A 204 -8.11 -0.81 5.79
CA LYS A 204 -7.69 0.57 6.02
C LYS A 204 -7.25 1.30 4.75
N ASP A 205 -6.55 0.65 3.83
CA ASP A 205 -6.14 1.24 2.55
C ASP A 205 -7.30 1.30 1.55
N VAL A 206 -8.19 0.30 1.52
CA VAL A 206 -9.47 0.37 0.81
C VAL A 206 -10.31 1.52 1.34
N GLN A 207 -10.40 1.67 2.67
CA GLN A 207 -11.12 2.78 3.30
C GLN A 207 -10.49 4.14 2.99
N LYS A 208 -9.16 4.27 2.99
CA LYS A 208 -8.50 5.54 2.59
C LYS A 208 -8.80 5.89 1.14
N VAL A 209 -8.75 4.92 0.23
CA VAL A 209 -9.09 5.13 -1.19
C VAL A 209 -10.56 5.47 -1.34
N ALA A 210 -11.45 4.75 -0.66
CA ALA A 210 -12.88 5.04 -0.65
C ALA A 210 -13.17 6.45 -0.10
N LEU A 211 -12.54 6.85 1.00
CA LEU A 211 -12.67 8.19 1.59
C LEU A 211 -12.10 9.28 0.68
N ALA A 212 -10.96 9.03 0.03
CA ALA A 212 -10.38 9.97 -0.92
C ALA A 212 -11.28 10.17 -2.14
N VAL A 213 -11.83 9.08 -2.69
CA VAL A 213 -12.81 9.12 -3.81
C VAL A 213 -14.12 9.78 -3.38
N TRP A 214 -14.58 9.54 -2.15
CA TRP A 214 -15.79 10.12 -1.58
C TRP A 214 -15.66 11.63 -1.32
N ASN A 215 -14.45 12.10 -1.00
CA ASN A 215 -14.15 13.49 -0.69
C ASN A 215 -13.63 14.30 -1.90
N LEU A 216 -13.35 13.65 -3.03
CA LEU A 216 -13.03 14.32 -4.29
C LEU A 216 -14.27 15.04 -4.81
N SER A 217 -14.28 16.37 -4.71
CA SER A 217 -15.21 17.20 -5.47
C SER A 217 -14.77 17.16 -6.93
N LEU A 218 -15.46 16.37 -7.75
CA LEU A 218 -15.27 16.39 -9.20
C LEU A 218 -16.10 17.54 -9.75
N ASP A 219 -15.46 18.67 -10.05
CA ASP A 219 -16.05 19.59 -11.02
C ASP A 219 -16.24 18.81 -12.33
N ALA A 220 -17.48 18.76 -12.81
CA ALA A 220 -17.83 17.91 -13.94
C ALA A 220 -17.27 18.48 -15.26
N PRO A 221 -16.69 17.65 -16.14
CA PRO A 221 -16.45 18.06 -17.52
C PRO A 221 -17.78 18.38 -18.22
N PRO A 222 -17.79 19.30 -19.20
CA PRO A 222 -18.98 19.58 -19.98
C PRO A 222 -19.50 18.30 -20.68
N GLY A 223 -20.76 17.93 -20.42
CA GLY A 223 -21.44 16.82 -21.12
C GLY A 223 -21.72 15.55 -20.29
N SER A 224 -21.50 15.54 -18.98
CA SER A 224 -21.92 14.40 -18.12
C SER A 224 -23.44 14.38 -17.88
N SER A 225 -24.05 13.18 -17.80
CA SER A 225 -25.49 13.06 -17.57
C SER A 225 -25.85 13.39 -16.12
N LYS A 226 -26.90 14.21 -15.93
CA LYS A 226 -27.38 14.67 -14.62
C LYS A 226 -27.76 13.52 -13.67
N ASP A 227 -28.19 12.39 -14.21
CA ASP A 227 -28.81 11.29 -13.45
C ASP A 227 -27.80 10.53 -12.57
N LEU A 228 -26.57 10.32 -13.07
CA LEU A 228 -25.54 9.59 -12.34
C LEU A 228 -24.95 10.42 -11.18
N MET A 229 -25.06 11.75 -11.29
CA MET A 229 -24.62 12.70 -10.26
C MET A 229 -25.65 12.81 -9.13
N GLN A 230 -26.95 12.86 -9.47
CA GLN A 230 -28.02 12.85 -8.48
C GLN A 230 -27.97 11.58 -7.61
N ALA A 231 -27.74 10.40 -8.21
CA ALA A 231 -27.62 9.15 -7.45
C ALA A 231 -26.46 9.16 -6.44
N LYS A 232 -25.30 9.71 -6.81
CA LYS A 232 -24.14 9.82 -5.91
C LYS A 232 -24.36 10.83 -4.78
N ASN A 233 -25.00 11.97 -5.08
CA ASN A 233 -25.31 12.99 -4.09
C ASN A 233 -26.37 12.51 -3.09
N VAL A 234 -27.40 11.78 -3.55
CA VAL A 234 -28.44 11.18 -2.69
C VAL A 234 -27.85 10.15 -1.74
N LEU A 235 -26.95 9.28 -2.20
CA LEU A 235 -26.27 8.32 -1.31
C LEU A 235 -25.41 9.03 -0.26
N ARG A 236 -24.73 10.13 -0.63
CA ARG A 236 -23.93 10.92 0.30
C ARG A 236 -24.77 11.63 1.35
N GLU A 237 -25.88 12.24 0.94
CA GLU A 237 -26.82 12.88 1.84
C GLU A 237 -27.47 11.87 2.80
N THR A 238 -27.86 10.70 2.28
CA THR A 238 -28.45 9.61 3.08
C THR A 238 -27.47 9.11 4.12
N TYR A 239 -26.19 8.94 3.77
CA TYR A 239 -25.16 8.53 4.72
C TYR A 239 -24.89 9.60 5.79
N GLY A 240 -24.85 10.88 5.40
CA GLY A 240 -24.73 12.00 6.34
C GLY A 240 -25.88 12.02 7.36
N ARG A 241 -27.12 11.89 6.88
CA ARG A 241 -28.32 11.84 7.73
C ARG A 241 -28.34 10.61 8.65
N ALA A 242 -27.86 9.46 8.17
CA ALA A 242 -27.75 8.26 8.99
C ALA A 242 -26.70 8.42 10.10
N ALA A 243 -25.59 9.10 9.83
CA ALA A 243 -24.56 9.38 10.82
C ALA A 243 -25.05 10.37 11.90
N GLU A 244 -25.76 11.43 11.51
CA GLU A 244 -26.42 12.36 12.43
C GLU A 244 -27.46 11.66 13.31
N THR A 245 -28.31 10.83 12.70
CA THR A 245 -29.33 10.04 13.44
C THR A 245 -28.67 9.12 14.46
N LYS A 246 -27.56 8.45 14.09
CA LYS A 246 -26.82 7.57 15.00
C LYS A 246 -26.17 8.35 16.15
N ALA A 247 -25.68 9.57 15.90
CA ALA A 247 -25.13 10.43 16.94
C ALA A 247 -26.23 10.89 17.92
N LEU A 248 -27.40 11.28 17.41
CA LEU A 248 -28.57 11.63 18.23
C LEU A 248 -29.04 10.45 19.08
N VAL A 249 -29.18 9.26 18.49
CA VAL A 249 -29.56 8.05 19.23
C VAL A 249 -28.54 7.73 20.32
N ARG A 250 -27.24 7.90 20.05
CA ARG A 250 -26.20 7.72 21.07
C ARG A 250 -26.32 8.75 22.20
N SER A 251 -26.57 10.02 21.87
CA SER A 251 -26.79 11.05 22.90
C SER A 251 -28.02 10.77 23.76
N LEU A 252 -29.08 10.17 23.19
CA LEU A 252 -30.27 9.74 23.93
C LEU A 252 -29.99 8.51 24.80
N LEU A 253 -29.13 7.60 24.36
CA LEU A 253 -28.73 6.41 25.13
C LEU A 253 -27.74 6.74 26.26
N GLU A 254 -27.00 7.84 26.13
CA GLU A 254 -26.09 8.36 27.15
C GLU A 254 -26.81 9.26 28.18
N GLN A 255 -28.09 9.59 27.95
CA GLN A 255 -28.95 10.19 28.98
C GLN A 255 -29.37 9.09 29.97
N ASP A 256 -28.91 9.19 31.21
CA ASP A 256 -29.29 8.30 32.30
C ASP A 256 -30.76 8.56 32.69
N PRO A 257 -31.68 7.57 32.66
CA PRO A 257 -33.05 7.77 33.14
C PRO A 257 -33.14 8.12 34.65
N ALA A 258 -32.03 8.05 35.40
CA ALA A 258 -31.97 8.44 36.81
C ALA A 258 -31.98 9.97 37.06
N ASP A 259 -31.88 10.82 36.03
CA ASP A 259 -31.91 12.28 36.17
C ASP A 259 -33.31 12.90 36.00
N VAL A 260 -34.37 12.08 35.90
CA VAL A 260 -35.75 12.58 35.95
C VAL A 260 -36.18 12.65 37.41
N ASP A 261 -36.14 13.85 37.98
CA ASP A 261 -36.74 14.14 39.28
C ASP A 261 -38.28 14.06 39.16
N GLU A 262 -38.81 12.86 39.39
CA GLU A 262 -40.24 12.56 39.28
C GLU A 262 -41.08 13.46 40.21
N ASP A 263 -40.55 13.86 41.36
CA ASP A 263 -41.21 14.75 42.32
C ASP A 263 -41.30 16.18 41.78
N ALA A 264 -40.23 16.68 41.15
CA ALA A 264 -40.25 17.99 40.48
C ALA A 264 -41.20 18.02 39.28
N VAL A 265 -41.27 16.92 38.51
CA VAL A 265 -42.20 16.77 37.39
C VAL A 265 -43.65 16.72 37.88
N ALA A 266 -43.93 15.94 38.92
CA ALA A 266 -45.25 15.86 39.54
C ALA A 266 -45.69 17.22 40.11
N ALA A 267 -44.78 17.94 40.80
CA ALA A 267 -45.04 19.27 41.32
C ALA A 267 -45.33 20.29 40.20
N ALA A 268 -44.59 20.25 39.10
CA ALA A 268 -44.79 21.13 37.96
C ALA A 268 -46.11 20.85 37.22
N VAL A 269 -46.54 19.59 37.17
CA VAL A 269 -47.84 19.19 36.60
C VAL A 269 -48.98 19.66 37.51
N LEU A 270 -48.88 19.42 38.82
CA LEU A 270 -49.89 19.82 39.80
C LEU A 270 -50.04 21.35 39.89
N ALA A 271 -48.95 22.12 39.79
CA ALA A 271 -48.98 23.58 39.80
C ALA A 271 -49.75 24.20 38.62
N LYS A 272 -50.01 23.43 37.56
CA LYS A 272 -50.75 23.87 36.36
C LYS A 272 -52.17 23.32 36.28
N LEU A 273 -52.61 22.57 37.28
CA LEU A 273 -53.96 22.02 37.36
C LEU A 273 -54.73 22.72 38.48
N THR A 274 -55.99 23.08 38.19
CA THR A 274 -56.86 23.65 39.23
C THR A 274 -57.43 22.51 40.09
N PRO A 275 -57.76 22.76 41.38
CA PRO A 275 -58.33 21.75 42.27
C PRO A 275 -59.54 21.03 41.68
N GLU A 276 -60.37 21.73 40.88
CA GLU A 276 -61.55 21.19 40.23
C GLU A 276 -61.21 20.22 39.09
N ARG A 277 -60.12 20.51 38.34
CA ARG A 277 -59.63 19.61 37.28
C ARG A 277 -58.96 18.38 37.85
N ILE A 278 -58.32 18.51 39.00
CA ILE A 278 -57.75 17.37 39.75
C ILE A 278 -58.90 16.48 40.25
N ALA A 279 -59.91 17.07 40.91
CA ALA A 279 -61.07 16.34 41.42
C ALA A 279 -61.87 15.62 40.31
N ALA A 280 -62.00 16.23 39.13
CA ALA A 280 -62.71 15.62 38.00
C ALA A 280 -61.95 14.44 37.35
N ALA A 281 -60.64 14.33 37.55
CA ALA A 281 -59.79 13.29 36.99
C ALA A 281 -59.55 12.11 37.94
N ILE A 282 -59.92 12.25 39.22
CA ILE A 282 -59.79 11.18 40.22
C ILE A 282 -60.96 10.19 40.03
N PRO A 283 -60.70 8.89 39.81
CA PRO A 283 -61.73 7.86 39.79
C PRO A 283 -62.58 7.89 41.06
N ARG A 284 -63.90 7.71 40.91
CA ARG A 284 -64.88 7.98 41.98
C ARG A 284 -64.63 7.16 43.25
N ASP A 285 -64.17 5.92 43.09
CA ASP A 285 -63.79 4.98 44.13
C ASP A 285 -62.56 5.42 44.94
N ILE A 286 -61.57 6.04 44.28
CA ILE A 286 -60.41 6.65 44.94
C ILE A 286 -60.82 7.95 45.66
N GLY A 287 -61.71 8.73 45.03
CA GLY A 287 -62.24 9.96 45.63
C GLY A 287 -62.98 9.73 46.94
N GLU A 288 -63.77 8.64 47.02
CA GLU A 288 -64.50 8.25 48.23
C GLU A 288 -63.55 7.82 49.37
N GLN A 289 -62.48 7.07 49.07
CA GLN A 289 -61.46 6.69 50.06
C GLN A 289 -60.71 7.90 50.63
N VAL A 290 -60.37 8.87 49.77
CA VAL A 290 -59.71 10.11 50.20
C VAL A 290 -60.66 10.96 51.07
N ALA A 291 -61.94 11.01 50.72
CA ALA A 291 -62.95 11.72 51.50
C ALA A 291 -63.17 11.09 52.89
N GLU A 292 -63.27 9.77 52.99
CA GLU A 292 -63.36 9.06 54.28
C GLU A 292 -62.12 9.30 55.16
N ALA A 293 -60.92 9.22 54.57
CA ALA A 293 -59.67 9.45 55.31
C ALA A 293 -59.54 10.90 55.81
N LEU A 294 -60.00 11.88 55.02
CA LEU A 294 -60.06 13.29 55.43
C LEU A 294 -61.12 13.54 56.52
N ALA A 295 -62.30 12.93 56.39
CA ALA A 295 -63.36 13.04 57.40
C ALA A 295 -62.92 12.46 58.74
N ALA A 296 -62.24 11.31 58.75
CA ALA A 296 -61.67 10.70 59.95
C ALA A 296 -60.62 11.58 60.62
N ARG A 297 -59.77 12.26 59.83
CA ARG A 297 -58.75 13.20 60.35
C ARG A 297 -59.35 14.49 60.90
N LEU A 298 -60.39 15.02 60.28
CA LEU A 298 -61.10 16.20 60.77
C LEU A 298 -61.90 15.89 62.03
N ALA A 299 -62.49 14.69 62.13
CA ALA A 299 -63.15 14.22 63.35
C ALA A 299 -62.15 14.06 64.51
N ALA A 300 -60.95 13.53 64.25
CA ALA A 300 -59.89 13.41 65.25
C ALA A 300 -59.25 14.76 65.66
N GLY A 301 -59.45 15.82 64.87
CA GLY A 301 -58.94 17.18 65.16
C GLY A 301 -59.89 18.07 65.96
N ASN A 302 -61.14 17.64 66.20
CA ASN A 302 -62.17 18.39 66.94
C ASN A 302 -62.38 17.92 68.40
N GLU A 303 -61.56 16.99 68.91
CA GLU A 303 -61.51 16.60 70.33
C GLU A 303 -60.24 17.12 71.04
N ALA A 304 -59.83 18.35 70.72
CA ALA A 304 -58.84 19.13 71.47
C ALA A 304 -59.45 20.46 71.94
#